data_AF-A0A7X5UAW4-F1
#
_entry.id   AF-A0A7X5UAW4-F1
#
_cell.length_a   1.000
_cell.length_b   1.000
_cell.length_c   1.000
_cell.angle_alpha   90.00
_cell.angle_beta   90.00
_cell.angle_gamma   90.00
#
_symmetry.space_group_name_H-M   'P 1'
#
loop_
_entity.id
_entity.type
_entity.pdbx_description
1 polymer ?
#
loop_
_entity_poly.entity_id
_entity_poly.type
_entity_poly.pdbx_seq_one_letter_code
_entity_poly.pdbx_strand_id
1 'polypeptide(L)'
;MTTPVDVSHRQLERLHDDTRGLVDAFRDADFEEAAFRGHLVCLHARDMGLDDLQGIAARLVEALSGWRESEVPRGRLLAAALMIEDVSRAMHQAVVAAVGGDESEASP
;
A
#
# COMPACT_ATOMS: atom_id res chain seq x y z
N MET A 1 21.75 0.62 9.08
CA MET A 1 21.77 -0.81 8.73
C MET A 1 20.41 -1.35 9.11
N THR A 2 19.53 -1.55 8.13
CA THR A 2 18.22 -2.17 8.34
C THR A 2 18.37 -3.66 8.05
N THR A 3 18.05 -4.49 9.03
CA THR A 3 18.04 -5.95 8.92
C THR A 3 16.98 -6.35 7.87
N PRO A 4 17.28 -7.25 6.92
CA PRO A 4 16.26 -7.72 5.98
C PRO A 4 15.12 -8.37 6.77
N VAL A 5 13.89 -7.93 6.52
CA VAL A 5 12.70 -8.49 7.16
C VAL A 5 12.39 -9.81 6.46
N ASP A 6 12.35 -10.89 7.21
CA ASP A 6 11.94 -12.20 6.71
C ASP A 6 10.42 -12.21 6.55
N VAL A 7 9.97 -11.85 5.35
CA VAL A 7 8.56 -11.74 5.00
C VAL A 7 8.11 -13.02 4.30
N SER A 8 7.10 -13.69 4.84
CA SER A 8 6.58 -14.89 4.19
C SER A 8 5.85 -14.56 2.88
N HIS A 9 5.94 -15.46 1.90
CA HIS A 9 5.23 -15.35 0.62
C HIS A 9 3.72 -15.07 0.80
N ARG A 10 3.10 -15.73 1.79
CA ARG A 10 1.67 -15.56 2.11
C ARG A 10 1.34 -14.17 2.64
N GLN A 11 2.26 -13.51 3.33
CA GLN A 11 2.06 -12.12 3.77
C GLN A 11 2.13 -11.16 2.58
N LEU A 12 3.06 -11.39 1.64
CA LEU A 12 3.16 -10.61 0.40
C LEU A 12 1.92 -10.76 -0.49
N GLU A 13 1.39 -11.98 -0.63
CA GLU A 13 0.15 -12.24 -1.38
C GLU A 13 -1.02 -11.44 -0.79
N ARG A 14 -1.20 -11.48 0.53
CA ARG A 14 -2.26 -10.72 1.22
C ARG A 14 -2.12 -9.22 1.03
N LEU A 15 -0.91 -8.71 1.23
CA LEU A 15 -0.63 -7.28 1.04
C LEU A 15 -0.87 -6.85 -0.42
N HIS A 16 -0.52 -7.69 -1.38
CA HIS A 16 -0.78 -7.48 -2.80
C HIS A 16 -2.30 -7.46 -3.09
N ASP A 17 -3.05 -8.42 -2.55
CA ASP A 17 -4.50 -8.51 -2.74
C ASP A 17 -5.22 -7.30 -2.14
N ASP A 18 -4.81 -6.83 -0.95
CA ASP A 18 -5.37 -5.61 -0.36
C ASP A 18 -4.99 -4.36 -1.16
N THR A 19 -3.76 -4.28 -1.67
CA THR A 19 -3.31 -3.18 -2.53
C THR A 19 -4.11 -3.15 -3.83
N ARG A 20 -4.37 -4.31 -4.44
CA ARG A 20 -5.20 -4.42 -5.63
C ARG A 20 -6.64 -4.00 -5.32
N GLY A 21 -7.21 -4.50 -4.23
CA GLY A 21 -8.57 -4.14 -3.80
C GLY A 21 -8.74 -2.65 -3.55
N LEU A 22 -7.72 -2.00 -2.96
CA LEU A 22 -7.67 -0.54 -2.81
C LEU A 22 -7.74 0.19 -4.16
N VAL A 23 -6.92 -0.22 -5.14
CA VAL A 23 -6.87 0.43 -6.47
C VAL A 23 -8.20 0.26 -7.20
N ASP A 24 -8.78 -0.95 -7.15
CA ASP A 24 -10.05 -1.23 -7.80
C ASP A 24 -11.20 -0.45 -7.14
N ALA A 25 -11.28 -0.40 -5.81
CA ALA A 25 -12.27 0.39 -5.08
C ALA A 25 -12.16 1.90 -5.40
N PHE A 26 -10.94 2.44 -5.44
CA PHE A 26 -10.73 3.83 -5.80
C PHE A 26 -11.14 4.14 -7.24
N ARG A 27 -10.87 3.22 -8.18
CA ARG A 27 -11.29 3.35 -9.59
C ARG A 27 -12.81 3.37 -9.72
N ASP A 28 -13.49 2.54 -8.94
CA ASP A 28 -14.96 2.44 -8.93
C ASP A 28 -15.63 3.54 -8.12
N ALA A 29 -14.84 4.48 -7.58
CA ALA A 29 -15.30 5.56 -6.73
C ALA A 29 -15.98 5.09 -5.43
N ASP A 30 -15.64 3.89 -4.95
CA ASP A 30 -16.01 3.40 -3.63
C ASP A 30 -14.92 3.77 -2.63
N PHE A 31 -15.02 5.00 -2.13
CA PHE A 31 -13.96 5.59 -1.31
C PHE A 31 -13.99 5.13 0.14
N GLU A 32 -15.11 4.59 0.60
CA GLU A 32 -15.20 3.92 1.89
C GLU A 32 -14.45 2.58 1.85
N GLU A 33 -14.69 1.77 0.82
CA GLU A 33 -13.94 0.53 0.61
C GLU A 33 -12.46 0.83 0.35
N ALA A 34 -12.14 1.88 -0.44
CA ALA A 34 -10.76 2.29 -0.66
C ALA A 34 -10.08 2.71 0.66
N ALA A 35 -10.75 3.48 1.53
CA ALA A 35 -10.21 3.84 2.84
C ALA A 35 -9.99 2.60 3.73
N PHE A 36 -10.94 1.66 3.73
CA PHE A 36 -10.83 0.41 4.46
C PHE A 36 -9.64 -0.44 3.98
N ARG A 37 -9.51 -0.64 2.66
CA ARG A 37 -8.39 -1.37 2.06
C ARG A 37 -7.05 -0.68 2.29
N GLY A 38 -7.01 0.64 2.19
CA GLY A 38 -5.82 1.43 2.53
C GLY A 38 -5.40 1.23 3.99
N HIS A 39 -6.36 1.07 4.91
CA HIS A 39 -6.06 0.77 6.31
C HIS A 39 -5.47 -0.63 6.48
N LEU A 40 -5.97 -1.65 5.76
CA LEU A 40 -5.39 -2.99 5.75
C LEU A 40 -3.96 -2.99 5.21
N VAL A 41 -3.72 -2.31 4.08
CA VAL A 41 -2.38 -2.12 3.51
C VAL A 41 -1.44 -1.48 4.54
N CYS A 42 -1.89 -0.43 5.23
CA CYS A 42 -1.11 0.22 6.28
C CYS A 42 -0.74 -0.75 7.43
N LEU A 43 -1.67 -1.57 7.89
CA LEU A 43 -1.42 -2.54 8.97
C LEU A 43 -0.45 -3.62 8.53
N HIS A 44 -0.68 -4.23 7.37
CA HIS A 44 0.18 -5.27 6.83
C HIS A 44 1.59 -4.75 6.52
N ALA A 45 1.72 -3.56 5.94
CA ALA A 45 3.00 -2.92 5.70
C ALA A 45 3.79 -2.69 7.00
N ARG A 46 3.13 -2.22 8.06
CA ARG A 46 3.75 -2.06 9.39
C ARG A 46 4.23 -3.40 9.95
N ASP A 47 3.38 -4.42 9.90
CA ASP A 47 3.70 -5.75 10.45
C ASP A 47 4.86 -6.43 9.67
N MET A 48 5.12 -5.97 8.44
CA MET A 48 6.22 -6.41 7.57
C MET A 48 7.43 -5.45 7.56
N GLY A 49 7.42 -4.37 8.37
CA GLY A 49 8.51 -3.38 8.40
C GLY A 49 8.71 -2.60 7.08
N LEU A 50 7.65 -2.45 6.28
CA LEU A 50 7.64 -1.72 5.02
C LEU A 50 7.25 -0.25 5.26
N ASP A 51 8.16 0.50 5.90
CA ASP A 51 7.89 1.86 6.42
C ASP A 51 7.39 2.84 5.34
N ASP A 52 7.98 2.81 4.14
CA ASP A 52 7.57 3.69 3.03
C ASP A 52 6.12 3.43 2.59
N LEU A 53 5.78 2.14 2.40
CA LEU A 53 4.43 1.73 2.01
C LEU A 53 3.42 2.07 3.12
N GLN A 54 3.78 1.82 4.39
CA GLN A 54 2.96 2.18 5.53
C GLN A 54 2.68 3.69 5.55
N GLY A 55 3.71 4.52 5.40
CA GLY A 55 3.59 5.97 5.43
C GLY A 55 2.70 6.52 4.31
N ILE A 56 2.85 6.01 3.09
CA ILE A 56 2.01 6.40 1.95
C ILE A 56 0.56 5.95 2.18
N ALA A 57 0.34 4.70 2.60
CA ALA A 57 -0.99 4.16 2.85
C ALA A 57 -1.72 4.94 3.96
N ALA A 58 -1.03 5.32 5.04
CA ALA A 58 -1.61 6.13 6.12
C ALA A 58 -2.09 7.50 5.63
N ARG A 59 -1.26 8.18 4.82
CA ARG A 59 -1.62 9.49 4.21
C ARG A 59 -2.78 9.36 3.24
N LEU A 60 -2.83 8.28 2.46
CA LEU A 60 -3.94 7.99 1.58
C LEU A 60 -5.23 7.80 2.38
N VAL A 61 -5.22 6.98 3.43
CA VAL A 61 -6.39 6.78 4.31
C VAL A 61 -6.86 8.11 4.90
N GLU A 62 -5.95 8.96 5.36
CA GLU A 62 -6.31 10.30 5.85
C GLU A 62 -6.95 11.17 4.75
N ALA A 63 -6.42 11.12 3.53
CA ALA A 63 -7.00 11.83 2.38
C ALA A 63 -8.37 11.28 1.96
N LEU A 64 -8.60 9.97 2.16
CA LEU A 64 -9.87 9.27 1.92
C LEU A 64 -10.85 9.43 3.11
N SER A 65 -10.36 9.83 4.28
CA SER A 65 -11.18 10.08 5.47
C SER A 65 -12.01 11.34 5.28
N GLY A 66 -13.31 11.28 5.59
CA GLY A 66 -14.22 12.43 5.49
C GLY A 66 -14.92 12.61 4.14
N TRP A 67 -14.90 11.60 3.26
CA TRP A 67 -15.60 11.63 1.97
C TRP A 67 -17.13 11.57 2.07
N ARG A 68 -17.67 11.34 3.28
CA ARG A 68 -19.11 11.43 3.57
C ARG A 68 -19.64 12.87 3.67
N GLU A 69 -18.79 13.89 3.56
CA GLU A 69 -19.20 15.30 3.65
C GLU A 69 -19.21 15.96 2.27
N SER A 70 -20.31 16.64 1.93
CA SER A 70 -20.83 16.85 0.56
C SER A 70 -20.01 17.70 -0.41
N GLU A 71 -18.77 18.07 -0.12
CA GLU A 71 -17.90 18.85 -1.01
C GLU A 71 -16.42 18.46 -0.79
N VAL A 72 -15.99 17.33 -1.36
CA VAL A 72 -14.55 17.01 -1.38
C VAL A 72 -13.87 17.97 -2.37
N PRO A 73 -12.89 18.79 -1.94
CA PRO A 73 -12.15 19.65 -2.86
C PRO A 73 -11.46 18.80 -3.93
N ARG A 74 -11.57 19.16 -5.21
CA ARG A 74 -10.90 18.45 -6.34
C ARG A 74 -9.41 18.19 -6.10
N GLY A 75 -8.74 19.07 -5.36
CA GLY A 75 -7.33 18.90 -4.97
C GLY A 75 -7.08 17.68 -4.07
N ARG A 76 -8.03 17.30 -3.20
CA ARG A 76 -7.93 16.08 -2.38
C ARG A 76 -8.09 14.81 -3.21
N LEU A 77 -9.01 14.82 -4.18
CA LEU A 77 -9.17 13.71 -5.12
C LEU A 77 -7.89 13.48 -5.94
N LEU A 78 -7.30 14.57 -6.46
CA LEU A 78 -6.04 14.50 -7.18
C LEU A 78 -4.90 14.01 -6.29
N ALA A 79 -4.81 14.50 -5.05
CA ALA A 79 -3.80 14.04 -4.09
C ALA A 79 -3.94 12.54 -3.78
N ALA A 80 -5.17 12.06 -3.56
CA ALA A 80 -5.44 10.64 -3.34
C ALA A 80 -5.09 9.79 -4.57
N ALA A 81 -5.40 10.25 -5.79
CA ALA A 81 -5.06 9.56 -7.01
C ALA A 81 -3.53 9.42 -7.21
N LEU A 82 -2.76 10.46 -6.88
CA LEU A 82 -1.29 10.40 -6.91
C LEU A 82 -0.76 9.41 -5.86
N MET A 83 -1.33 9.41 -4.65
CA MET A 83 -0.93 8.48 -3.60
C MET A 83 -1.27 7.02 -3.95
N ILE A 84 -2.36 6.75 -4.67
CA ILE A 84 -2.69 5.40 -5.17
C ILE A 84 -1.56 4.87 -6.07
N GLU A 85 -1.01 5.71 -6.95
CA GLU A 85 0.13 5.35 -7.79
C GLU A 85 1.38 5.06 -6.93
N ASP A 86 1.64 5.90 -5.94
CA ASP A 86 2.75 5.73 -5.01
C ASP A 86 2.62 4.44 -4.18
N VAL A 87 1.42 4.08 -3.72
CA VAL A 87 1.14 2.80 -3.04
C VAL A 87 1.47 1.62 -3.96
N SER A 88 1.00 1.65 -5.22
CA SER A 88 1.29 0.58 -6.17
C SER A 88 2.80 0.43 -6.43
N ARG A 89 3.53 1.55 -6.50
CA ARG A 89 4.98 1.55 -6.71
C ARG A 89 5.73 1.01 -5.49
N ALA A 90 5.40 1.47 -4.30
CA ALA A 90 6.00 0.99 -3.06
C ALA A 90 5.72 -0.51 -2.84
N MET A 91 4.51 -0.98 -3.18
CA MET A 91 4.19 -2.41 -3.15
C MET A 91 5.05 -3.20 -4.14
N HIS A 92 5.21 -2.72 -5.37
CA HIS A 92 6.07 -3.38 -6.35
C HIS A 92 7.53 -3.49 -5.86
N GLN A 93 8.06 -2.42 -5.27
CA GLN A 93 9.41 -2.41 -4.69
C GLN A 93 9.53 -3.41 -3.53
N ALA A 94 8.52 -3.51 -2.67
CA ALA A 94 8.49 -4.49 -1.58
C ALA A 94 8.54 -5.93 -2.10
N VAL A 95 7.79 -6.25 -3.15
CA VAL A 95 7.84 -7.59 -3.79
C VAL A 95 9.20 -7.87 -4.40
N VAL A 96 9.75 -6.92 -5.17
CA VAL A 96 11.06 -7.08 -5.81
C VAL A 96 12.17 -7.27 -4.78
N ALA A 97 12.16 -6.50 -3.69
CA ALA A 97 13.15 -6.64 -2.62
C ALA A 97 13.06 -8.00 -1.92
N ALA A 98 11.84 -8.49 -1.68
CA ALA A 98 11.62 -9.78 -1.03
C ALA A 98 12.01 -10.98 -1.93
N VAL A 99 11.78 -10.89 -3.25
CA VAL A 99 12.14 -11.96 -4.20
C VAL A 99 13.62 -11.89 -4.60
N GLY A 100 14.19 -10.70 -4.76
CA GLY A 100 15.58 -10.50 -5.16
C GLY A 100 16.61 -10.66 -4.04
N GLY A 101 16.17 -10.66 -2.77
CA GLY A 101 17.04 -10.95 -1.62
C GLY A 101 17.53 -12.40 -1.57
N ASP A 102 16.88 -13.32 -2.30
CA ASP A 102 17.14 -14.76 -2.28
C ASP A 102 18.24 -15.19 -3.28
N GLU A 103 18.62 -14.32 -4.23
CA GLU A 103 19.62 -14.66 -5.27
C GLU A 103 21.08 -14.47 -4.82
N SER A 104 21.31 -13.90 -3.62
CA SER A 104 22.66 -13.56 -3.16
C SER A 104 23.34 -14.63 -2.27
N GLU A 105 22.66 -15.74 -1.93
CA GLU A 105 23.20 -16.83 -1.11
C GLU A 105 23.49 -18.13 -1.88
N ALA A 106 23.40 -18.13 -3.21
CA ALA A 106 23.80 -19.25 -4.06
C ALA A 106 24.95 -18.84 -5.00
N SER A 107 26.17 -18.79 -4.47
CA SER A 107 27.38 -18.91 -5.29
C SER A 107 28.40 -19.83 -4.60
N PRO A 108 28.84 -20.91 -5.27
CA PRO A 108 29.78 -21.91 -4.73
C PRO A 108 31.23 -21.41 -4.60
#